data_AF-A0A3M0GBC4-F1
#
_entry.id   AF-A0A3M0GBC4-F1
#
_cell.length_a   1.000
_cell.length_b   1.000
_cell.length_c   1.000
_cell.angle_alpha   90.00
_cell.angle_beta   90.00
_cell.angle_gamma   90.00
#
_symmetry.space_group_name_H-M   'P 1'
#
loop_
_entity.id
_entity.type
_entity.pdbx_description
1 polymer ?
#
loop_
_entity_poly.entity_id
_entity_poly.type
_entity_poly.pdbx_seq_one_letter_code
_entity_poly.pdbx_strand_id
1 'polypeptide(L)'
;MKAFLMHVDRDFVVAPALRDATFDAMLSGNPFALAKATSDTPSPPSQGRAVHELLTEDLGLEALCSAMAEGDPFIHETARRALLSGLTAPEAIDYRQAVVADALRNPGAVRDLHALAVRAIEHERNPGTIFRPTEDPESLLAWSVKVLELEVGVLEELRAVADAEAQRFHSEGFRRFFAMIASDLDDGYLELLRLQLRELRFDGGILASARLGRGDASCDWVIHRTPGSSWRQRFGLGSRTPAHAFDVSPADAPGQRALSALRARALGDVAAAAAQAVGGVKDFFTMLRLELSFLVGCLNLHSRLTSGGHPLCMPEAVAPGGHHLAAHDLRDVALALASGSCVVGNDLEADGAALVVITGANQGGKSSLLRAIGMAQLMMGAGMFVCARSFRASVAAGVLTHFTRGEDTSLRGGKLDEELQRMSHLVDHATSDTLLLCNESFASTNEREGSEIGRHVISAMLDSDITVVLVTHLYELAEHLRADQHHRSRFLRTEPHPDGTPSFRMVPGLPQPDHQEALAWRGILSTGSPPS
;
A
#
# COMPACT_ATOMS: atom_id res chain seq x y z
N MET A 1 -4.57 11.16 19.08
CA MET A 1 -5.24 10.13 18.26
C MET A 1 -4.24 9.57 17.25
N LYS A 2 -4.22 8.24 17.06
CA LYS A 2 -3.47 7.59 15.98
C LYS A 2 -4.41 6.60 15.27
N ALA A 3 -4.47 6.64 13.95
CA ALA A 3 -5.27 5.71 13.18
C ALA A 3 -4.49 4.39 13.03
N PHE A 4 -4.83 3.39 13.83
CA PHE A 4 -4.28 2.04 13.76
C PHE A 4 -5.37 1.07 13.27
N LEU A 5 -5.92 1.31 12.08
CA LEU A 5 -6.98 0.45 11.56
C LEU A 5 -6.39 -0.88 11.08
N MET A 6 -5.24 -0.84 10.41
CA MET A 6 -4.68 -1.97 9.65
C MET A 6 -3.61 -2.76 10.42
N HIS A 7 -3.29 -2.34 11.64
CA HIS A 7 -2.30 -2.95 12.53
C HIS A 7 -2.68 -2.78 14.00
N VAL A 8 -2.16 -3.66 14.86
CA VAL A 8 -2.45 -3.65 16.29
C VAL A 8 -1.80 -2.46 17.01
N ASP A 9 -0.50 -2.20 16.79
CA ASP A 9 0.26 -1.22 17.61
C ASP A 9 1.20 -0.31 16.81
N ARG A 10 1.05 -0.26 15.49
CA ARG A 10 1.88 0.57 14.63
C ARG A 10 1.09 1.14 13.48
N ASP A 11 1.56 2.25 12.93
CA ASP A 11 1.00 2.81 11.70
C ASP A 11 1.12 1.77 10.57
N PHE A 12 0.22 1.80 9.59
CA PHE A 12 0.46 1.19 8.27
C PHE A 12 1.79 1.68 7.68
N VAL A 13 2.86 0.92 7.94
CA VAL A 13 4.20 1.24 7.47
C VAL A 13 4.37 0.66 6.07
N VAL A 14 4.33 1.54 5.07
CA VAL A 14 5.00 1.27 3.80
C VAL A 14 6.49 1.09 4.10
N ALA A 15 7.09 0.00 3.62
CA ALA A 15 8.51 -0.27 3.83
C ALA A 15 9.38 0.97 3.53
N PRO A 16 10.35 1.34 4.38
CA PRO A 16 11.17 2.54 4.18
C PRO A 16 11.86 2.58 2.82
N ALA A 17 12.26 1.41 2.29
CA ALA A 17 12.86 1.28 0.95
C ALA A 17 11.90 1.61 -0.20
N LEU A 18 10.59 1.59 0.06
CA LEU A 18 9.57 1.99 -0.90
C LEU A 18 9.14 3.44 -0.68
N ARG A 19 9.33 4.06 0.50
CA ARG A 19 9.04 5.50 0.73
C ARG A 19 9.98 6.38 -0.11
N ASP A 20 9.38 7.18 -0.98
CA ASP A 20 10.09 8.17 -1.79
C ASP A 20 9.42 9.55 -1.65
N ALA A 21 10.15 10.58 -2.07
CA ALA A 21 9.70 11.97 -1.97
C ALA A 21 8.39 12.20 -2.74
N THR A 22 8.16 11.42 -3.82
CA THR A 22 6.95 11.47 -4.64
C THR A 22 5.74 10.99 -3.85
N PHE A 23 5.83 9.85 -3.17
CA PHE A 23 4.73 9.34 -2.35
C PHE A 23 4.49 10.17 -1.10
N ASP A 24 5.54 10.66 -0.43
CA ASP A 24 5.38 11.58 0.69
C ASP A 24 4.69 12.88 0.23
N ALA A 25 4.99 13.35 -0.98
CA ALA A 25 4.27 14.46 -1.59
C ALA A 25 2.81 14.12 -1.92
N MET A 26 2.50 12.92 -2.39
CA MET A 26 1.11 12.48 -2.60
C MET A 26 0.32 12.30 -1.28
N LEU A 27 0.99 11.82 -0.24
CA LEU A 27 0.45 11.66 1.12
C LEU A 27 0.05 13.00 1.71
N SER A 28 0.97 13.97 1.68
CA SER A 28 0.67 15.37 2.03
C SER A 28 -0.37 16.00 1.09
N GLY A 29 -0.52 15.40 -0.10
CA GLY A 29 -1.25 15.88 -1.27
C GLY A 29 -0.96 17.33 -1.63
N ASN A 30 0.29 17.73 -1.46
CA ASN A 30 0.80 19.01 -1.91
C ASN A 30 1.20 18.90 -3.39
N PRO A 31 0.45 19.52 -4.34
CA PRO A 31 0.73 19.40 -5.77
C PRO A 31 2.07 20.04 -6.17
N PHE A 32 2.56 21.04 -5.43
CA PHE A 32 3.88 21.64 -5.65
C PHE A 32 5.00 20.73 -5.16
N ALA A 33 4.82 20.10 -3.99
CA ALA A 33 5.75 19.08 -3.52
C ALA A 33 5.77 17.89 -4.49
N LEU A 34 4.62 17.53 -5.07
CA LEU A 34 4.52 16.45 -6.04
C LEU A 34 5.23 16.82 -7.33
N ALA A 35 4.95 18.00 -7.89
CA ALA A 35 5.63 18.49 -9.10
C ALA A 35 7.16 18.55 -8.91
N LYS A 36 7.62 19.05 -7.76
CA LYS A 36 9.03 19.10 -7.40
C LYS A 36 9.64 17.71 -7.22
N ALA A 37 8.96 16.81 -6.51
CA ALA A 37 9.44 15.44 -6.33
C ALA A 37 9.54 14.71 -7.67
N THR A 38 8.53 14.86 -8.54
CA THR A 38 8.53 14.25 -9.88
C THR A 38 9.65 14.79 -10.78
N SER A 39 10.03 16.07 -10.64
CA SER A 39 11.15 16.65 -11.41
C SER A 39 12.52 16.23 -10.86
N ASP A 40 12.60 15.94 -9.55
CA ASP A 40 13.86 15.64 -8.86
C ASP A 40 14.18 14.12 -8.83
N THR A 41 13.24 13.24 -9.19
CA THR A 41 13.50 11.79 -9.29
C THR A 41 14.49 11.49 -10.43
N PRO A 42 15.72 11.01 -10.14
CA PRO A 42 16.66 10.65 -11.19
C PRO A 42 16.15 9.41 -11.95
N SER A 43 16.33 9.40 -13.28
CA SER A 43 16.15 8.18 -14.07
C SER A 43 17.01 7.05 -13.49
N PRO A 44 16.47 5.84 -13.25
CA PRO A 44 17.26 4.76 -12.70
C PRO A 44 18.45 4.47 -13.64
N PRO A 45 19.63 4.11 -13.08
CA PRO A 45 20.79 3.79 -13.89
C PRO A 45 20.44 2.67 -14.88
N SER A 46 21.02 2.73 -16.08
CA SER A 46 20.80 1.78 -17.18
C SER A 46 21.42 0.39 -16.94
N GLN A 47 21.62 -0.01 -15.67
CA GLN A 47 22.17 -1.29 -15.26
C GLN A 47 21.30 -1.87 -14.14
N GLY A 48 20.62 -2.99 -14.45
CA GLY A 48 19.80 -3.76 -13.52
C GLY A 48 18.44 -3.13 -13.19
N ARG A 49 17.35 -3.67 -13.74
CA ARG A 49 15.99 -3.35 -13.22
C ARG A 49 15.90 -3.80 -11.77
N ALA A 50 15.24 -3.01 -10.92
CA ALA A 50 15.06 -3.39 -9.51
C ALA A 50 14.22 -4.68 -9.42
N VAL A 51 14.50 -5.54 -8.43
CA VAL A 51 13.78 -6.83 -8.23
C VAL A 51 12.25 -6.62 -8.22
N HIS A 52 11.78 -5.56 -7.57
CA HIS A 52 10.37 -5.21 -7.51
C HIS A 52 9.75 -4.80 -8.86
N GLU A 53 10.52 -4.20 -9.77
CA GLU A 53 10.04 -3.85 -11.12
C GLU A 53 9.84 -5.12 -11.95
N LEU A 54 10.80 -6.05 -11.90
CA LEU A 54 10.71 -7.34 -12.56
C LEU A 54 9.53 -8.16 -12.02
N LEU A 55 9.37 -8.20 -10.69
CA LEU A 55 8.23 -8.85 -10.03
C LEU A 55 6.88 -8.26 -10.48
N THR A 56 6.82 -6.92 -10.60
CA THR A 56 5.62 -6.19 -11.04
C THR A 56 5.22 -6.58 -12.46
N GLU A 57 6.20 -6.63 -13.37
CA GLU A 57 6.01 -7.03 -14.77
C GLU A 57 5.64 -8.51 -14.89
N ASP A 58 6.40 -9.39 -14.24
CA ASP A 58 6.27 -10.84 -14.36
C ASP A 58 4.91 -11.36 -13.87
N LEU A 59 4.44 -10.83 -12.74
CA LEU A 59 3.16 -11.22 -12.18
C LEU A 59 1.98 -10.41 -12.76
N GLY A 60 2.24 -9.34 -13.52
CA GLY A 60 1.21 -8.46 -14.04
C GLY A 60 0.50 -7.66 -12.95
N LEU A 61 1.24 -7.22 -11.91
CA LEU A 61 0.69 -6.48 -10.78
C LEU A 61 0.02 -5.16 -11.22
N GLU A 62 0.45 -4.58 -12.34
CA GLU A 62 -0.12 -3.34 -12.88
C GLU A 62 -1.63 -3.46 -13.16
N ALA A 63 -2.08 -4.59 -13.70
CA ALA A 63 -3.51 -4.81 -13.94
C ALA A 63 -4.32 -4.80 -12.63
N LEU A 64 -3.76 -5.40 -11.58
CA LEU A 64 -4.35 -5.42 -10.25
C LEU A 64 -4.37 -4.01 -9.62
N CYS A 65 -3.24 -3.30 -9.60
CA CYS A 65 -3.14 -1.95 -9.05
C CYS A 65 -4.06 -0.97 -9.78
N SER A 66 -4.12 -1.04 -11.12
CA SER A 66 -5.04 -0.23 -11.93
C SER A 66 -6.51 -0.54 -11.62
N ALA A 67 -6.88 -1.81 -11.40
CA ALA A 67 -8.24 -2.19 -11.01
C ALA A 67 -8.60 -1.73 -9.59
N MET A 68 -7.65 -1.73 -8.65
CA MET A 68 -7.84 -1.14 -7.32
C MET A 68 -8.03 0.38 -7.40
N ALA A 69 -7.23 1.05 -8.25
CA ALA A 69 -7.18 2.49 -8.34
C ALA A 69 -8.44 3.13 -8.96
N GLU A 70 -9.03 2.49 -9.97
CA GLU A 70 -10.09 3.09 -10.80
C GLU A 70 -9.75 4.51 -11.30
N GLY A 71 -8.47 4.75 -11.60
CA GLY A 71 -7.95 6.03 -12.06
C GLY A 71 -7.45 6.96 -10.95
N ASP A 72 -7.58 6.61 -9.66
CA ASP A 72 -6.98 7.36 -8.56
C ASP A 72 -5.47 7.00 -8.40
N PRO A 73 -4.54 7.93 -8.70
CA PRO A 73 -3.11 7.65 -8.64
C PRO A 73 -2.60 7.38 -7.21
N PHE A 74 -3.26 7.94 -6.19
CA PHE A 74 -2.87 7.72 -4.80
C PHE A 74 -3.26 6.31 -4.35
N ILE A 75 -4.44 5.83 -4.75
CA ILE A 75 -4.85 4.44 -4.49
C ILE A 75 -3.96 3.45 -5.25
N HIS A 76 -3.60 3.75 -6.51
CA HIS A 76 -2.67 2.94 -7.30
C HIS A 76 -1.35 2.71 -6.56
N GLU A 77 -0.70 3.80 -6.14
CA GLU A 77 0.60 3.71 -5.49
C GLU A 77 0.51 3.10 -4.09
N THR A 78 -0.60 3.35 -3.37
CA THR A 78 -0.89 2.70 -2.08
C THR A 78 -1.01 1.18 -2.25
N ALA A 79 -1.75 0.71 -3.27
CA ALA A 79 -1.93 -0.70 -3.57
C ALA A 79 -0.62 -1.38 -3.95
N ARG A 80 0.15 -0.77 -4.87
CA ARG A 80 1.45 -1.27 -5.31
C ARG A 80 2.40 -1.45 -4.12
N ARG A 81 2.47 -0.46 -3.23
CA ARG A 81 3.31 -0.53 -2.03
C ARG A 81 2.83 -1.60 -1.06
N ALA A 82 1.52 -1.71 -0.82
CA ALA A 82 0.97 -2.72 0.07
C ALA A 82 1.29 -4.15 -0.39
N LEU A 83 1.23 -4.41 -1.70
CA LEU A 83 1.58 -5.70 -2.30
C LEU A 83 3.08 -6.01 -2.20
N LEU A 84 3.94 -5.02 -2.41
CA LEU A 84 5.39 -5.18 -2.38
C LEU A 84 6.00 -5.14 -0.96
N SER A 85 5.21 -4.73 0.04
CA SER A 85 5.62 -4.70 1.47
C SER A 85 4.76 -5.62 2.33
N GLY A 86 4.50 -6.82 1.80
CA GLY A 86 3.69 -7.85 2.47
C GLY A 86 4.11 -8.09 3.92
N LEU A 87 3.11 -8.38 4.75
CA LEU A 87 3.30 -8.80 6.14
C LEU A 87 3.92 -10.19 6.18
N THR A 88 4.83 -10.40 7.14
CA THR A 88 5.54 -11.68 7.31
C THR A 88 5.04 -12.50 8.50
N ALA A 89 4.14 -11.97 9.32
CA ALA A 89 3.56 -12.64 10.47
C ALA A 89 2.10 -13.03 10.18
N PRO A 90 1.71 -14.32 10.32
CA PRO A 90 0.34 -14.78 10.09
C PRO A 90 -0.70 -13.99 10.88
N GLU A 91 -0.47 -13.74 12.17
CA GLU A 91 -1.39 -13.00 13.05
C GLU A 91 -1.64 -11.57 12.55
N ALA A 92 -0.63 -10.92 11.98
CA ALA A 92 -0.76 -9.59 11.40
C ALA A 92 -1.56 -9.63 10.08
N ILE A 93 -1.37 -10.68 9.28
CA ILE A 93 -2.15 -10.91 8.07
C ILE A 93 -3.62 -11.14 8.44
N ASP A 94 -3.90 -12.01 9.40
CA ASP A 94 -5.25 -12.33 9.88
C ASP A 94 -5.97 -11.09 10.43
N TYR A 95 -5.26 -10.28 11.23
CA TYR A 95 -5.79 -9.01 11.72
C TYR A 95 -6.23 -8.11 10.57
N ARG A 96 -5.38 -7.95 9.55
CA ARG A 96 -5.68 -7.11 8.39
C ARG A 96 -6.79 -7.70 7.52
N GLN A 97 -6.79 -9.01 7.29
CA GLN A 97 -7.85 -9.70 6.55
C GLN A 97 -9.21 -9.53 7.24
N ALA A 98 -9.26 -9.54 8.57
CA ALA A 98 -10.49 -9.27 9.31
C ALA A 98 -11.04 -7.86 9.03
N VAL A 99 -10.14 -6.86 8.95
CA VAL A 99 -10.49 -5.47 8.60
C VAL A 99 -10.97 -5.37 7.15
N VAL A 100 -10.28 -6.01 6.19
CA VAL A 100 -10.71 -6.06 4.79
C VAL A 100 -12.07 -6.76 4.67
N ALA A 101 -12.29 -7.88 5.35
CA ALA A 101 -13.55 -8.62 5.33
C ALA A 101 -14.72 -7.77 5.85
N ASP A 102 -14.49 -6.98 6.89
CA ASP A 102 -15.47 -6.04 7.41
C ASP A 102 -15.74 -4.88 6.46
N ALA A 103 -14.70 -4.34 5.82
CA ALA A 103 -14.82 -3.30 4.81
C ALA A 103 -15.68 -3.78 3.62
N LEU A 104 -15.48 -5.03 3.17
CA LEU A 104 -16.28 -5.65 2.12
C LEU A 104 -17.76 -5.78 2.49
N ARG A 105 -18.09 -5.98 3.78
CA ARG A 105 -19.48 -6.00 4.27
C ARG A 105 -20.10 -4.62 4.38
N ASN A 106 -19.29 -3.58 4.57
CA ASN A 106 -19.73 -2.20 4.80
C ASN A 106 -19.11 -1.20 3.79
N PRO A 107 -19.27 -1.41 2.47
CA PRO A 107 -18.54 -0.65 1.44
C PRO A 107 -18.89 0.84 1.40
N GLY A 108 -20.11 1.22 1.78
CA GLY A 108 -20.55 2.62 1.83
C GLY A 108 -19.84 3.40 2.93
N ALA A 109 -19.91 2.90 4.16
CA ALA A 109 -19.28 3.53 5.32
C ALA A 109 -17.76 3.72 5.14
N VAL A 110 -17.06 2.74 4.54
CA VAL A 110 -15.61 2.87 4.26
C VAL A 110 -15.33 3.97 3.24
N ARG A 111 -16.15 4.11 2.20
CA ARG A 111 -16.02 5.19 1.22
C ARG A 111 -16.36 6.56 1.81
N ASP A 112 -17.35 6.63 2.69
CA ASP A 112 -17.71 7.87 3.39
C ASP A 112 -16.60 8.33 4.33
N LEU A 113 -16.00 7.40 5.10
CA LEU A 113 -14.81 7.67 5.90
C LEU A 113 -13.63 8.11 5.04
N HIS A 114 -13.41 7.47 3.88
CA HIS A 114 -12.33 7.81 2.97
C HIS A 114 -12.50 9.22 2.41
N ALA A 115 -13.71 9.54 1.93
CA ALA A 115 -14.05 10.86 1.43
C ALA A 115 -13.88 11.93 2.50
N LEU A 116 -14.27 11.64 3.74
CA LEU A 116 -14.07 12.54 4.89
C LEU A 116 -12.58 12.81 5.13
N ALA A 117 -11.74 11.76 5.14
CA ALA A 117 -10.29 11.91 5.30
C ALA A 117 -9.65 12.70 4.15
N VAL A 118 -10.12 12.51 2.91
CA VAL A 118 -9.67 13.31 1.75
C VAL A 118 -10.04 14.78 1.92
N ARG A 119 -11.30 15.09 2.27
CA ARG A 119 -11.77 16.47 2.52
C ARG A 119 -10.95 17.17 3.60
N ALA A 120 -10.65 16.47 4.70
CA ALA A 120 -9.86 17.01 5.81
C ALA A 120 -8.49 17.55 5.34
N ILE A 121 -7.80 16.79 4.48
CA ILE A 121 -6.48 17.17 3.95
C ILE A 121 -6.60 18.25 2.87
N GLU A 122 -7.71 18.29 2.11
CA GLU A 122 -7.94 19.29 1.07
C GLU A 122 -8.28 20.68 1.62
N HIS A 123 -8.90 20.78 2.80
CA HIS A 123 -9.26 22.07 3.41
C HIS A 123 -8.05 22.97 3.69
N GLU A 124 -6.88 22.39 3.95
CA GLU A 124 -5.62 23.14 4.10
C GLU A 124 -5.11 23.75 2.78
N ARG A 125 -5.60 23.25 1.63
CA ARG A 125 -5.03 23.53 0.30
C ARG A 125 -5.62 24.74 -0.41
N ASN A 126 -6.78 25.25 0.01
CA ASN A 126 -7.52 26.22 -0.81
C ASN A 126 -6.84 27.61 -0.82
N PRO A 127 -6.09 27.99 -1.88
CA PRO A 127 -5.22 29.16 -1.86
C PRO A 127 -5.98 30.49 -1.85
N GLY A 128 -7.28 30.45 -2.17
CA GLY A 128 -8.15 31.62 -2.23
C GLY A 128 -8.72 32.08 -0.89
N THR A 129 -8.54 31.33 0.21
CA THR A 129 -9.23 31.65 1.48
C THR A 129 -8.34 31.65 2.73
N ILE A 130 -7.18 30.97 2.71
CA ILE A 130 -6.31 30.81 3.89
C ILE A 130 -4.82 30.71 3.46
N PHE A 131 -4.20 31.83 3.04
CA PHE A 131 -2.77 31.86 2.75
C PHE A 131 -1.96 31.64 4.03
N ARG A 132 -1.03 30.67 4.06
CA ARG A 132 -0.11 30.48 5.20
C ARG A 132 0.87 31.65 5.23
N PRO A 133 0.78 32.55 6.22
CA PRO A 133 1.59 33.75 6.23
C PRO A 133 3.03 33.39 6.58
N THR A 134 3.96 34.04 5.91
CA THR A 134 5.38 33.95 6.18
C THR A 134 5.76 35.07 7.16
N GLU A 135 6.28 34.67 8.32
CA GLU A 135 7.15 35.44 9.24
C GLU A 135 6.53 36.09 10.50
N ASP A 136 5.21 36.24 10.63
CA ASP A 136 4.57 36.89 11.79
C ASP A 136 3.74 35.91 12.67
N PRO A 137 4.00 35.83 14.00
CA PRO A 137 3.22 35.01 14.94
C PRO A 137 1.73 35.32 14.98
N GLU A 138 1.31 36.57 14.80
CA GLU A 138 -0.11 36.94 14.83
C GLU A 138 -0.86 36.34 13.64
N SER A 139 -0.31 36.50 12.44
CA SER A 139 -0.84 35.92 11.22
C SER A 139 -0.79 34.39 11.26
N LEU A 140 0.29 33.79 11.79
CA LEU A 140 0.39 32.33 11.97
C LEU A 140 -0.69 31.79 12.92
N LEU A 141 -0.94 32.50 14.04
CA LEU A 141 -1.99 32.11 14.97
C LEU A 141 -3.38 32.23 14.33
N ALA A 142 -3.69 33.34 13.67
CA ALA A 142 -4.97 33.56 13.00
C ALA A 142 -5.22 32.49 11.92
N TRP A 143 -4.18 32.15 11.15
CA TRP A 143 -4.20 31.03 10.20
C TRP A 143 -4.49 29.70 10.91
N SER A 144 -3.75 29.38 11.97
CA SER A 144 -3.86 28.10 12.69
C SER A 144 -5.25 27.92 13.30
N VAL A 145 -5.80 28.96 13.95
CA VAL A 145 -7.15 28.93 14.52
C VAL A 145 -8.19 28.68 13.44
N LYS A 146 -8.09 29.35 12.28
CA LYS A 146 -9.04 29.17 11.17
C LYS A 146 -8.98 27.75 10.60
N VAL A 147 -7.78 27.16 10.48
CA VAL A 147 -7.62 25.77 10.03
C VAL A 147 -8.20 24.80 11.06
N LEU A 148 -7.86 24.95 12.34
CA LEU A 148 -8.38 24.11 13.41
C LEU A 148 -9.91 24.16 13.51
N GLU A 149 -10.54 25.31 13.27
CA GLU A 149 -12.01 25.43 13.25
C GLU A 149 -12.64 24.59 12.12
N LEU A 150 -12.00 24.55 10.95
CA LEU A 150 -12.45 23.68 9.85
C LEU A 150 -12.22 22.20 10.17
N GLU A 151 -11.05 21.88 10.73
CA GLU A 151 -10.71 20.51 11.11
C GLU A 151 -11.62 19.96 12.22
N VAL A 152 -12.00 20.80 13.20
CA VAL A 152 -12.97 20.43 14.25
C VAL A 152 -14.32 20.06 13.63
N GLY A 153 -14.79 20.81 12.62
CA GLY A 153 -16.01 20.43 11.90
C GLY A 153 -15.91 19.03 11.27
N VAL A 154 -14.76 18.69 10.70
CA VAL A 154 -14.52 17.36 10.11
C VAL A 154 -14.39 16.27 11.19
N LEU A 155 -13.81 16.57 12.35
CA LEU A 155 -13.75 15.66 13.49
C LEU A 155 -15.15 15.37 14.06
N GLU A 156 -16.04 16.36 14.06
CA GLU A 156 -17.45 16.18 14.45
C GLU A 156 -18.20 15.29 13.45
N GLU A 157 -17.98 15.47 12.15
CA GLU A 157 -18.51 14.55 11.13
C GLU A 157 -17.97 13.13 11.33
N LEU A 158 -16.67 12.98 11.62
CA LEU A 158 -16.05 11.67 11.86
C LEU A 158 -16.67 11.00 13.09
N ARG A 159 -16.90 11.77 14.16
CA ARG A 159 -17.60 11.31 15.36
C ARG A 159 -19.01 10.83 15.05
N ALA A 160 -19.78 11.60 14.26
CA ALA A 160 -21.13 11.21 13.87
C ALA A 160 -21.15 9.92 13.05
N VAL A 161 -20.21 9.73 12.11
CA VAL A 161 -20.06 8.48 11.36
C VAL A 161 -19.72 7.32 12.30
N ALA A 162 -18.81 7.52 13.26
CA ALA A 162 -18.45 6.51 14.23
C ALA A 162 -19.66 6.06 15.07
N ASP A 163 -20.45 6.99 15.60
CA ASP A 163 -21.64 6.68 16.39
C ASP A 163 -22.71 5.93 15.57
N ALA A 164 -22.87 6.29 14.30
CA ALA A 164 -23.86 5.67 13.41
C ALA A 164 -23.46 4.26 12.95
N GLU A 165 -22.17 4.05 12.62
CA GLU A 165 -21.72 2.86 11.90
C GLU A 165 -21.02 1.83 12.81
N ALA A 166 -20.56 2.19 14.02
CA ALA A 166 -19.69 1.32 14.85
C ALA A 166 -20.23 -0.09 15.09
N GLN A 167 -21.55 -0.25 15.28
CA GLN A 167 -22.17 -1.55 15.55
C GLN A 167 -22.18 -2.49 14.33
N ARG A 168 -21.90 -1.99 13.12
CA ARG A 168 -21.85 -2.79 11.89
C ARG A 168 -20.50 -3.44 11.64
N PHE A 169 -19.47 -3.04 12.41
CA PHE A 169 -18.10 -3.52 12.29
C PHE A 169 -17.74 -4.42 13.48
N HIS A 170 -17.06 -5.54 13.20
CA HIS A 170 -16.76 -6.61 14.15
C HIS A 170 -15.25 -6.92 14.26
N SER A 171 -14.49 -6.60 13.22
CA SER A 171 -13.02 -6.65 13.21
C SER A 171 -12.45 -5.81 14.35
N GLU A 172 -11.35 -6.29 14.92
CA GLU A 172 -10.69 -5.60 16.02
C GLU A 172 -10.23 -4.19 15.60
N GLY A 173 -9.70 -4.04 14.38
CA GLY A 173 -9.26 -2.74 13.85
C GLY A 173 -10.35 -1.68 13.84
N PHE A 174 -11.51 -1.96 13.22
CA PHE A 174 -12.60 -0.99 13.22
C PHE A 174 -13.19 -0.76 14.62
N ARG A 175 -13.33 -1.80 15.45
CA ARG A 175 -13.82 -1.64 16.83
C ARG A 175 -12.90 -0.74 17.65
N ARG A 176 -11.58 -0.92 17.55
CA ARG A 176 -10.59 -0.07 18.23
C ARG A 176 -10.61 1.36 17.68
N PHE A 177 -10.69 1.50 16.36
CA PHE A 177 -10.80 2.81 15.72
C PHE A 177 -12.02 3.58 16.22
N PHE A 178 -13.22 3.00 16.14
CA PHE A 178 -14.43 3.67 16.61
C PHE A 178 -14.46 3.88 18.13
N ALA A 179 -13.91 2.96 18.93
CA ALA A 179 -13.78 3.16 20.36
C ALA A 179 -12.87 4.35 20.70
N MET A 180 -11.74 4.49 20.00
CA MET A 180 -10.84 5.64 20.12
C MET A 180 -11.55 6.94 19.71
N ILE A 181 -12.29 6.95 18.60
CA ILE A 181 -13.09 8.13 18.22
C ILE A 181 -14.10 8.47 19.31
N ALA A 182 -14.78 7.47 19.87
CA ALA A 182 -15.79 7.67 20.90
C ALA A 182 -15.21 8.20 22.23
N SER A 183 -13.99 7.77 22.59
CA SER A 183 -13.30 8.21 23.81
C SER A 183 -12.58 9.55 23.66
N ASP A 184 -11.89 9.76 22.54
CA ASP A 184 -11.01 10.90 22.35
C ASP A 184 -11.75 12.13 21.80
N LEU A 185 -12.90 11.93 21.13
CA LEU A 185 -13.76 12.99 20.60
C LEU A 185 -15.13 12.96 21.28
N ASP A 186 -15.17 12.92 22.61
CA ASP A 186 -16.41 13.06 23.37
C ASP A 186 -16.99 14.49 23.28
N ASP A 187 -18.27 14.64 23.62
CA ASP A 187 -18.98 15.92 23.53
C ASP A 187 -18.31 17.02 24.37
N GLY A 188 -17.75 16.65 25.53
CA GLY A 188 -17.08 17.58 26.43
C GLY A 188 -15.77 18.10 25.86
N TYR A 189 -14.99 17.24 25.20
CA TYR A 189 -13.77 17.60 24.50
C TYR A 189 -14.06 18.50 23.30
N LEU A 190 -15.06 18.17 22.49
CA LEU A 190 -15.46 19.00 21.33
C LEU A 190 -15.96 20.39 21.78
N GLU A 191 -16.73 20.47 22.87
CA GLU A 191 -17.13 21.76 23.45
C GLU A 191 -15.92 22.57 23.95
N LEU A 192 -14.98 21.91 24.63
CA LEU A 192 -13.74 22.53 25.10
C LEU A 192 -12.91 23.08 23.94
N LEU A 193 -12.75 22.33 22.85
CA LEU A 193 -12.04 22.78 21.65
C LEU A 193 -12.66 24.05 21.07
N ARG A 194 -14.00 24.09 20.91
CA ARG A 194 -14.71 25.29 20.42
C ARG A 194 -14.54 26.49 21.34
N LEU A 195 -14.49 26.28 22.66
CA LEU A 195 -14.22 27.35 23.63
C LEU A 195 -12.78 27.87 23.50
N GLN A 196 -11.80 26.98 23.43
CA GLN A 196 -10.39 27.33 23.29
C GLN A 196 -10.10 28.06 21.97
N LEU A 197 -10.64 27.60 20.84
CA LEU A 197 -10.46 28.26 19.55
C LEU A 197 -11.05 29.68 19.55
N ARG A 198 -12.19 29.89 20.22
CA ARG A 198 -12.76 31.24 20.42
C ARG A 198 -11.86 32.12 21.29
N GLU A 199 -11.27 31.59 22.37
CA GLU A 199 -10.33 32.33 23.21
C GLU A 199 -9.08 32.76 22.42
N LEU A 200 -8.57 31.89 21.54
CA LEU A 200 -7.37 32.11 20.73
C LEU A 200 -7.53 33.18 19.63
N ARG A 201 -8.76 33.63 19.34
CA ARG A 201 -9.00 34.75 18.42
C ARG A 201 -8.59 36.11 19.02
N PHE A 202 -8.51 36.20 20.35
CA PHE A 202 -8.20 37.45 21.07
C PHE A 202 -9.08 38.65 20.65
N ASP A 203 -10.35 38.43 20.31
CA ASP A 203 -11.30 39.48 19.87
C ASP A 203 -11.44 40.65 20.88
N GLY A 204 -11.14 40.39 22.16
CA GLY A 204 -11.15 41.38 23.25
C GLY A 204 -9.80 42.06 23.53
N GLY A 205 -8.78 41.79 22.72
CA GLY A 205 -7.40 42.24 22.94
C GLY A 205 -6.55 41.23 23.74
N ILE A 206 -5.23 41.44 23.69
CA ILE A 206 -4.22 40.55 24.30
C ILE A 206 -3.83 41.11 25.67
N LEU A 207 -4.01 40.31 26.72
CA LEU A 207 -3.46 40.58 28.04
C LEU A 207 -2.19 39.75 28.24
N ALA A 208 -1.04 40.40 28.36
CA ALA A 208 0.24 39.73 28.55
C ALA A 208 1.08 40.42 29.63
N SER A 209 1.89 39.65 30.33
CA SER A 209 2.94 40.14 31.24
C SER A 209 4.31 39.72 30.73
N ALA A 210 5.34 40.53 31.00
CA ALA A 210 6.72 40.19 30.71
C ALA A 210 7.62 40.64 31.88
N ARG A 211 8.77 40.02 32.02
CA ARG A 211 9.84 40.40 32.96
C ARG A 211 10.88 41.25 32.25
N LEU A 212 11.53 42.16 32.99
CA LEU A 212 12.72 42.86 32.52
C LEU A 212 13.98 42.01 32.76
N GLY A 213 14.68 41.69 31.68
CA GLY A 213 15.94 40.97 31.65
C GLY A 213 17.15 41.91 31.60
N ARG A 214 18.31 41.38 31.18
CA ARG A 214 19.54 42.18 31.04
C ARG A 214 19.38 43.24 29.95
N GLY A 215 19.84 44.46 30.24
CA GLY A 215 19.80 45.60 29.31
C GLY A 215 18.38 46.09 29.01
N ASP A 216 17.46 45.98 29.98
CA ASP A 216 16.05 46.38 29.88
C ASP A 216 15.25 45.67 28.77
N ALA A 217 15.77 44.55 28.25
CA ALA A 217 15.07 43.70 27.31
C ALA A 217 13.93 42.95 28.00
N SER A 218 12.74 42.88 27.37
CA SER A 218 11.64 42.08 27.87
C SER A 218 11.87 40.58 27.62
N CYS A 219 11.70 39.76 28.66
CA CYS A 219 11.80 38.30 28.66
C CYS A 219 10.62 37.67 29.43
N ASP A 220 10.53 36.33 29.43
CA ASP A 220 9.50 35.57 30.17
C ASP A 220 8.06 36.08 29.93
N TRP A 221 7.68 36.17 28.65
CA TRP A 221 6.33 36.59 28.27
C TRP A 221 5.29 35.54 28.68
N VAL A 222 4.17 35.98 29.25
CA VAL A 222 3.05 35.13 29.65
C VAL A 222 1.75 35.77 29.17
N ILE A 223 0.96 35.02 28.42
CA ILE A 223 -0.40 35.41 28.04
C ILE A 223 -1.38 35.01 29.13
N HIS A 224 -2.26 35.94 29.47
CA HIS A 224 -3.34 35.75 30.44
C HIS A 224 -4.68 35.68 29.73
N ARG A 225 -5.63 34.92 30.28
CA ARG A 225 -7.01 35.02 29.84
C ARG A 225 -7.54 36.42 30.15
N THR A 226 -8.07 37.09 29.13
CA THR A 226 -8.69 38.40 29.29
C THR A 226 -9.96 38.24 30.14
N PRO A 227 -10.12 38.95 31.27
CA PRO A 227 -11.36 38.91 32.05
C PRO A 227 -12.54 39.29 31.16
N GLY A 228 -13.65 38.54 31.25
CA GLY A 228 -14.84 38.80 30.44
C GLY A 228 -15.25 40.28 30.53
N SER A 229 -15.23 40.97 29.38
CA SER A 229 -15.57 42.40 29.35
C SER A 229 -17.02 42.59 29.77
N SER A 230 -17.25 43.29 30.87
CA SER A 230 -18.59 43.72 31.24
C SER A 230 -19.12 44.63 30.12
N TRP A 231 -20.39 44.47 29.75
CA TRP A 231 -21.05 45.33 28.75
C TRP A 231 -20.84 46.83 29.03
N ARG A 232 -20.69 47.21 30.31
CA ARG A 232 -20.38 48.58 30.75
C ARG A 232 -19.00 49.08 30.31
N GLN A 233 -17.98 48.21 30.29
CA GLN A 233 -16.63 48.54 29.80
C GLN A 233 -16.59 48.65 28.27
N ARG A 234 -17.37 47.83 27.55
CA ARG A 234 -17.49 47.90 26.08
C ARG A 234 -18.15 49.18 25.57
N PHE A 235 -19.08 49.75 26.34
CA PHE A 235 -19.77 51.01 25.99
C PHE A 235 -19.12 52.27 26.61
N GLY A 236 -17.89 52.16 27.13
CA GLY A 236 -17.18 53.31 27.73
C GLY A 236 -17.81 53.86 29.01
N LEU A 237 -18.84 53.19 29.54
CA LEU A 237 -19.56 53.57 30.75
C LEU A 237 -18.91 52.89 31.96
N GLY A 238 -17.70 53.36 32.28
CA GLY A 238 -17.00 53.00 33.51
C GLY A 238 -15.67 52.30 33.28
N SER A 239 -14.65 53.07 32.94
CA SER A 239 -13.24 52.71 33.16
C SER A 239 -12.42 54.00 33.04
N ARG A 240 -11.85 54.48 34.15
CA ARG A 240 -10.74 55.43 34.10
C ARG A 240 -9.65 54.77 33.25
N THR A 241 -9.19 55.42 32.19
CA THR A 241 -7.96 54.99 31.51
C THR A 241 -6.88 54.81 32.57
N PRO A 242 -6.21 53.65 32.64
CA PRO A 242 -5.10 53.47 33.57
C PRO A 242 -4.10 54.61 33.40
N ALA A 243 -3.40 55.01 34.47
CA ALA A 243 -2.43 56.12 34.45
C ALA A 243 -1.29 55.95 33.41
N HIS A 244 -1.18 54.76 32.80
CA HIS A 244 -0.18 54.38 31.80
C HIS A 244 -0.84 53.72 30.58
N ALA A 245 -1.82 54.38 29.97
CA ALA A 245 -2.39 53.99 28.68
C ALA A 245 -1.81 54.86 27.56
N PHE A 246 -1.33 54.22 26.49
CA PHE A 246 -0.83 54.90 25.29
C PHE A 246 -1.72 54.53 24.11
N ASP A 247 -2.08 55.53 23.30
CA ASP A 247 -2.81 55.34 22.04
C ASP A 247 -1.84 55.58 20.88
N VAL A 248 -1.72 54.60 19.99
CA VAL A 248 -0.85 54.66 18.82
C VAL A 248 -1.73 54.90 17.60
N SER A 249 -1.64 56.10 17.03
CA SER A 249 -2.38 56.47 15.83
C SER A 249 -2.11 55.49 14.68
N PRO A 250 -3.13 55.11 13.87
CA PRO A 250 -2.92 54.32 12.66
C PRO A 250 -1.94 54.94 11.65
N ALA A 251 -1.73 56.27 11.72
CA ALA A 251 -0.78 56.98 10.85
C ALA A 251 0.68 56.92 11.35
N ASP A 252 0.93 56.45 12.58
CA ASP A 252 2.27 56.35 13.18
C ASP A 252 2.93 55.01 12.84
N ALA A 253 3.57 54.93 11.66
CA ALA A 253 4.19 53.69 11.20
C ALA A 253 5.28 53.13 12.17
N PRO A 254 6.19 53.94 12.75
CA PRO A 254 7.11 53.46 13.80
C PRO A 254 6.41 52.89 15.04
N GLY A 255 5.40 53.58 15.56
CA GLY A 255 4.62 53.12 16.73
C GLY A 255 3.88 51.82 16.45
N GLN A 256 3.25 51.70 15.27
CA GLN A 256 2.58 50.47 14.84
C GLN A 256 3.57 49.30 14.76
N ARG A 257 4.77 49.50 14.20
CA ARG A 257 5.80 48.45 14.16
C ARG A 257 6.26 48.02 15.55
N ALA A 258 6.44 48.95 16.48
CA ALA A 258 6.82 48.63 17.85
C ALA A 258 5.73 47.83 18.58
N LEU A 259 4.46 48.21 18.38
CA LEU A 259 3.31 47.49 18.94
C LEU A 259 3.19 46.08 18.35
N SER A 260 3.31 45.93 17.03
CA SER A 260 3.33 44.62 16.36
C SER A 260 4.46 43.73 16.87
N ALA A 261 5.66 44.28 17.10
CA ALA A 261 6.77 43.50 17.66
C ALA A 261 6.49 43.01 19.09
N LEU A 262 5.79 43.79 19.92
CA LEU A 262 5.37 43.35 21.26
C LEU A 262 4.28 42.27 21.17
N ARG A 263 3.30 42.41 20.26
CA ARG A 263 2.28 41.38 20.00
C ARG A 263 2.91 40.08 19.53
N ALA A 264 3.83 40.14 18.58
CA ALA A 264 4.55 38.98 18.05
C ALA A 264 5.30 38.22 19.15
N ARG A 265 5.98 38.93 20.08
CA ARG A 265 6.65 38.29 21.22
C ARG A 265 5.68 37.63 22.19
N ALA A 266 4.56 38.29 22.48
CA ALA A 266 3.54 37.73 23.36
C ALA A 266 2.92 36.45 22.76
N LEU A 267 2.58 36.48 21.46
CA LEU A 267 1.86 35.41 20.77
C LEU A 267 2.74 34.25 20.30
N GLY A 268 4.07 34.38 20.30
CA GLY A 268 5.01 33.41 19.72
C GLY A 268 4.73 31.96 20.12
N ASP A 269 4.70 31.67 21.42
CA ASP A 269 4.51 30.30 21.93
C ASP A 269 3.11 29.76 21.61
N VAL A 270 2.08 30.61 21.69
CA VAL A 270 0.68 30.23 21.40
C VAL A 270 0.50 29.97 19.91
N ALA A 271 1.09 30.79 19.05
CA ALA A 271 1.09 30.59 17.60
C ALA A 271 1.81 29.29 17.22
N ALA A 272 2.95 29.00 17.84
CA ALA A 272 3.69 27.76 17.62
C ALA A 272 2.89 26.53 18.08
N ALA A 273 2.25 26.59 19.26
CA ALA A 273 1.41 25.51 19.77
C ALA A 273 0.18 25.26 18.88
N ALA A 274 -0.49 26.32 18.42
CA ALA A 274 -1.62 26.20 17.50
C ALA A 274 -1.20 25.60 16.15
N ALA A 275 -0.06 26.03 15.59
CA ALA A 275 0.48 25.48 14.37
C ALA A 275 0.89 24.00 14.52
N GLN A 276 1.41 23.62 15.68
CA GLN A 276 1.71 22.22 16.01
C GLN A 276 0.42 21.38 16.09
N ALA A 277 -0.66 21.93 16.66
CA ALA A 277 -1.96 21.25 16.71
C ALA A 277 -2.53 20.98 15.30
N VAL A 278 -2.45 21.96 14.40
CA VAL A 278 -2.81 21.77 12.97
C VAL A 278 -2.02 20.61 12.36
N GLY A 279 -0.70 20.57 12.60
CA GLY A 279 0.15 19.47 12.13
C GLY A 279 -0.31 18.11 12.65
N GLY A 280 -0.65 18.01 13.93
CA GLY A 280 -1.10 16.75 14.54
C GLY A 280 -2.43 16.23 13.98
N VAL A 281 -3.40 17.12 13.72
CA VAL A 281 -4.70 16.72 13.13
C VAL A 281 -4.52 16.30 11.67
N LYS A 282 -3.70 17.04 10.92
CA LYS A 282 -3.32 16.68 9.55
C LYS A 282 -2.64 15.32 9.47
N ASP A 283 -1.70 15.03 10.36
CA ASP A 283 -0.98 13.75 10.39
C ASP A 283 -1.97 12.59 10.63
N PHE A 284 -2.94 12.78 11.54
CA PHE A 284 -4.01 11.82 11.78
C PHE A 284 -4.83 11.53 10.51
N PHE A 285 -5.32 12.56 9.81
CA PHE A 285 -6.11 12.36 8.59
C PHE A 285 -5.29 11.84 7.42
N THR A 286 -4.01 12.21 7.32
CA THR A 286 -3.08 11.66 6.31
C THR A 286 -2.92 10.16 6.48
N MET A 287 -2.74 9.71 7.72
CA MET A 287 -2.63 8.30 8.05
C MET A 287 -3.94 7.55 7.78
N LEU A 288 -5.05 8.13 8.22
CA LEU A 288 -6.39 7.56 8.01
C LEU A 288 -6.71 7.43 6.52
N ARG A 289 -6.40 8.45 5.69
CA ARG A 289 -6.56 8.40 4.24
C ARG A 289 -5.73 7.27 3.62
N LEU A 290 -4.49 7.06 4.06
CA LEU A 290 -3.65 5.99 3.54
C LEU A 290 -4.28 4.61 3.77
N GLU A 291 -4.69 4.33 5.01
CA GLU A 291 -5.31 3.05 5.37
C GLU A 291 -6.64 2.84 4.64
N LEU A 292 -7.49 3.88 4.58
CA LEU A 292 -8.77 3.82 3.89
C LEU A 292 -8.60 3.73 2.36
N SER A 293 -7.58 4.34 1.77
CA SER A 293 -7.29 4.21 0.33
C SER A 293 -6.97 2.77 -0.06
N PHE A 294 -6.21 2.05 0.77
CA PHE A 294 -5.98 0.62 0.56
C PHE A 294 -7.30 -0.17 0.61
N LEU A 295 -8.16 0.11 1.60
CA LEU A 295 -9.46 -0.54 1.73
C LEU A 295 -10.39 -0.23 0.55
N VAL A 296 -10.47 1.03 0.12
CA VAL A 296 -11.22 1.42 -1.09
C VAL A 296 -10.68 0.69 -2.32
N GLY A 297 -9.35 0.59 -2.46
CA GLY A 297 -8.73 -0.21 -3.50
C GLY A 297 -9.19 -1.68 -3.48
N CYS A 298 -9.23 -2.30 -2.30
CA CYS A 298 -9.74 -3.66 -2.13
C CYS A 298 -11.22 -3.77 -2.52
N LEU A 299 -12.06 -2.79 -2.16
CA LEU A 299 -13.48 -2.76 -2.52
C LEU A 299 -13.68 -2.66 -4.04
N ASN A 300 -12.85 -1.88 -4.72
CA ASN A 300 -12.88 -1.73 -6.18
C ASN A 300 -12.49 -3.04 -6.88
N LEU A 301 -11.36 -3.63 -6.46
CA LEU A 301 -10.90 -4.92 -6.99
C LEU A 301 -11.93 -6.03 -6.76
N HIS A 302 -12.52 -6.09 -5.56
CA HIS A 302 -13.56 -7.05 -5.23
C HIS A 302 -14.73 -6.92 -6.19
N SER A 303 -15.27 -5.71 -6.36
CA SER A 303 -16.38 -5.42 -7.27
C SER A 303 -16.08 -5.90 -8.70
N ARG A 304 -14.87 -5.59 -9.22
CA ARG A 304 -14.43 -6.00 -10.56
C ARG A 304 -14.39 -7.52 -10.72
N LEU A 305 -13.74 -8.22 -9.79
CA LEU A 305 -13.58 -9.68 -9.87
C LEU A 305 -14.91 -10.42 -9.66
N THR A 306 -15.76 -9.98 -8.72
CA THR A 306 -17.08 -10.58 -8.51
C THR A 306 -18.01 -10.36 -9.71
N SER A 307 -17.94 -9.18 -10.34
CA SER A 307 -18.73 -8.90 -11.55
C SER A 307 -18.30 -9.78 -12.73
N GLY A 308 -17.03 -10.18 -12.79
CA GLY A 308 -16.51 -11.16 -13.74
C GLY A 308 -16.86 -12.62 -13.39
N GLY A 309 -17.57 -12.88 -12.28
CA GLY A 309 -17.96 -14.22 -11.85
C GLY A 309 -16.85 -15.05 -11.23
N HIS A 310 -15.78 -14.41 -10.75
CA HIS A 310 -14.65 -15.10 -10.13
C HIS A 310 -14.89 -15.39 -8.64
N PRO A 311 -14.51 -16.59 -8.16
CA PRO A 311 -14.56 -16.90 -6.73
C PRO A 311 -13.48 -16.12 -5.97
N LEU A 312 -13.84 -15.60 -4.80
CA LEU A 312 -12.93 -14.91 -3.90
C LEU A 312 -12.97 -15.58 -2.52
N CYS A 313 -11.82 -15.75 -1.88
CA CYS A 313 -11.72 -16.22 -0.50
C CYS A 313 -10.67 -15.43 0.27
N MET A 314 -10.82 -15.35 1.60
CA MET A 314 -9.71 -14.92 2.47
C MET A 314 -8.75 -16.09 2.61
N PRO A 315 -7.46 -15.92 2.24
CA PRO A 315 -6.49 -17.01 2.28
C PRO A 315 -6.05 -17.34 3.72
N GLU A 316 -5.77 -18.61 3.98
CA GLU A 316 -5.18 -19.07 5.25
C GLU A 316 -3.66 -18.85 5.24
N ALA A 317 -3.19 -17.88 6.01
CA ALA A 317 -1.77 -17.61 6.21
C ALA A 317 -1.20 -18.55 7.27
N VAL A 318 -0.25 -19.40 6.89
CA VAL A 318 0.40 -20.34 7.80
C VAL A 318 1.78 -19.81 8.19
N ALA A 319 2.25 -20.10 9.40
CA ALA A 319 3.59 -19.73 9.82
C ALA A 319 4.66 -20.19 8.79
N PRO A 320 5.77 -19.44 8.64
CA PRO A 320 6.90 -19.85 7.83
C PRO A 320 7.39 -21.27 8.18
N GLY A 321 8.04 -21.93 7.23
CA GLY A 321 8.38 -23.34 7.31
C GLY A 321 7.25 -24.29 6.88
N GLY A 322 7.59 -25.56 6.73
CA GLY A 322 6.63 -26.63 6.39
C GLY A 322 6.12 -26.65 4.94
N HIS A 323 6.54 -25.69 4.10
CA HIS A 323 6.21 -25.57 2.68
C HIS A 323 4.71 -25.79 2.39
N HIS A 324 3.84 -25.10 3.13
CA HIS A 324 2.41 -25.15 2.87
C HIS A 324 2.09 -24.38 1.60
N LEU A 325 1.36 -25.04 0.69
CA LEU A 325 0.89 -24.46 -0.57
C LEU A 325 -0.23 -25.35 -1.11
N ALA A 326 -1.46 -24.91 -0.87
CA ALA A 326 -2.66 -25.56 -1.36
C ALA A 326 -3.67 -24.53 -1.87
N ALA A 327 -4.33 -24.82 -2.97
CA ALA A 327 -5.34 -23.94 -3.55
C ALA A 327 -6.40 -24.74 -4.32
N HIS A 328 -7.63 -24.25 -4.31
CA HIS A 328 -8.73 -24.80 -5.08
C HIS A 328 -9.33 -23.71 -5.98
N ASP A 329 -9.48 -24.01 -7.28
CA ASP A 329 -9.99 -23.10 -8.31
C ASP A 329 -9.23 -21.75 -8.34
N LEU A 330 -7.90 -21.79 -8.18
CA LEU A 330 -7.02 -20.61 -8.19
C LEU A 330 -6.90 -20.04 -9.61
N ARG A 331 -7.11 -18.73 -9.74
CA ARG A 331 -7.18 -18.03 -11.03
C ARG A 331 -6.19 -16.87 -11.10
N ASP A 332 -5.68 -16.66 -12.31
CA ASP A 332 -4.80 -15.54 -12.63
C ASP A 332 -5.59 -14.23 -12.64
N VAL A 333 -5.35 -13.37 -11.64
CA VAL A 333 -6.03 -12.09 -11.45
C VAL A 333 -5.76 -11.13 -12.61
N ALA A 334 -4.52 -11.05 -13.08
CA ALA A 334 -4.16 -10.15 -14.18
C ALA A 334 -4.89 -10.57 -15.47
N LEU A 335 -4.94 -11.87 -15.74
CA LEU A 335 -5.69 -12.40 -16.87
C LEU A 335 -7.21 -12.18 -16.72
N ALA A 336 -7.76 -12.38 -15.51
CA ALA A 336 -9.18 -12.16 -15.22
C ALA A 336 -9.61 -10.71 -15.46
N LEU A 337 -8.78 -9.76 -15.05
CA LEU A 337 -9.03 -8.33 -15.24
C LEU A 337 -8.89 -7.91 -16.70
N ALA A 338 -7.92 -8.48 -17.43
CA ALA A 338 -7.69 -8.16 -18.84
C ALA A 338 -8.73 -8.76 -19.78
N SER A 339 -9.17 -10.01 -19.51
CA SER A 339 -10.08 -10.73 -20.41
C SER A 339 -11.54 -10.36 -20.22
N GLY A 340 -11.92 -9.79 -19.07
CA GLY A 340 -13.30 -9.51 -18.70
C GLY A 340 -14.20 -10.76 -18.68
N SER A 341 -13.61 -11.95 -18.67
CA SER A 341 -14.30 -13.24 -18.79
C SER A 341 -13.75 -14.27 -17.81
N CYS A 342 -14.56 -15.29 -17.55
CA CYS A 342 -14.24 -16.34 -16.60
C CYS A 342 -12.96 -17.10 -17.00
N VAL A 343 -11.87 -16.81 -16.31
CA VAL A 343 -10.59 -17.53 -16.41
C VAL A 343 -10.70 -18.89 -15.74
N VAL A 344 -10.15 -19.91 -16.38
CA VAL A 344 -10.08 -21.29 -15.85
C VAL A 344 -9.24 -21.31 -14.58
N GLY A 345 -9.85 -21.78 -13.48
CA GLY A 345 -9.13 -21.99 -12.23
C GLY A 345 -8.47 -23.36 -12.16
N ASN A 346 -7.44 -23.44 -11.33
CA ASN A 346 -6.59 -24.61 -11.17
C ASN A 346 -6.46 -24.99 -9.71
N ASP A 347 -6.46 -26.29 -9.45
CA ASP A 347 -6.21 -26.83 -8.12
C ASP A 347 -4.71 -27.10 -7.96
N LEU A 348 -4.20 -26.87 -6.75
CA LEU A 348 -2.82 -27.08 -6.38
C LEU A 348 -2.79 -27.75 -5.02
N GLU A 349 -2.21 -28.95 -4.96
CA GLU A 349 -2.02 -29.70 -3.71
C GLU A 349 -0.54 -30.01 -3.57
N ALA A 350 0.19 -29.09 -2.96
CA ALA A 350 1.64 -29.10 -2.79
C ALA A 350 2.08 -28.96 -1.33
N ASP A 351 1.18 -29.19 -0.37
CA ASP A 351 1.50 -29.10 1.05
C ASP A 351 2.66 -30.02 1.46
N GLY A 352 3.70 -29.39 2.03
CA GLY A 352 4.94 -30.05 2.43
C GLY A 352 5.92 -30.29 1.29
N ALA A 353 5.65 -29.81 0.07
CA ALA A 353 6.56 -29.90 -1.06
C ALA A 353 7.33 -28.60 -1.24
N ALA A 354 8.65 -28.65 -1.08
CA ALA A 354 9.53 -27.51 -1.34
C ALA A 354 9.66 -27.21 -2.84
N LEU A 355 9.34 -28.18 -3.71
CA LEU A 355 9.42 -28.03 -5.16
C LEU A 355 8.08 -28.38 -5.84
N VAL A 356 7.61 -27.49 -6.70
CA VAL A 356 6.50 -27.75 -7.63
C VAL A 356 6.99 -27.59 -9.06
N VAL A 357 6.90 -28.63 -9.87
CA VAL A 357 7.31 -28.61 -11.28
C VAL A 357 6.08 -28.70 -12.19
N ILE A 358 5.93 -27.76 -13.11
CA ILE A 358 4.83 -27.67 -14.06
C ILE A 358 5.39 -27.89 -15.48
N THR A 359 4.95 -28.96 -16.12
CA THR A 359 5.37 -29.37 -17.47
C THR A 359 4.20 -29.42 -18.45
N GLY A 360 4.47 -29.64 -19.74
CA GLY A 360 3.45 -29.83 -20.78
C GLY A 360 3.49 -28.77 -21.89
N ALA A 361 2.54 -28.85 -22.81
CA ALA A 361 2.54 -28.09 -24.06
C ALA A 361 2.55 -26.56 -23.83
N ASN A 362 3.22 -25.83 -24.73
CA ASN A 362 3.14 -24.39 -24.76
C ASN A 362 1.70 -23.93 -25.00
N GLN A 363 1.34 -22.79 -24.40
CA GLN A 363 -0.03 -22.24 -24.41
C GLN A 363 -1.08 -23.03 -23.60
N GLY A 364 -0.67 -24.01 -22.78
CA GLY A 364 -1.57 -24.73 -21.87
C GLY A 364 -1.90 -24.02 -20.54
N GLY A 365 -1.54 -22.75 -20.36
CA GLY A 365 -1.82 -21.99 -19.13
C GLY A 365 -0.79 -22.11 -18.00
N LYS A 366 0.39 -22.70 -18.25
CA LYS A 366 1.44 -22.94 -17.23
C LYS A 366 1.89 -21.65 -16.54
N SER A 367 2.26 -20.64 -17.33
CA SER A 367 2.70 -19.34 -16.81
C SER A 367 1.55 -18.60 -16.12
N SER A 368 0.29 -18.82 -16.51
CA SER A 368 -0.87 -18.24 -15.83
C SER A 368 -1.05 -18.83 -14.42
N LEU A 369 -0.88 -20.14 -14.24
CA LEU A 369 -0.88 -20.75 -12.91
C LEU A 369 0.28 -20.22 -12.05
N LEU A 370 1.48 -20.13 -12.63
CA LEU A 370 2.64 -19.59 -11.93
C LEU A 370 2.41 -18.15 -11.44
N ARG A 371 1.86 -17.29 -12.31
CA ARG A 371 1.47 -15.91 -11.93
C ARG A 371 0.38 -15.90 -10.87
N ALA A 372 -0.62 -16.79 -10.98
CA ALA A 372 -1.70 -16.88 -10.00
C ALA A 372 -1.19 -17.23 -8.60
N ILE A 373 -0.22 -18.16 -8.50
CA ILE A 373 0.43 -18.52 -7.22
C ILE A 373 1.17 -17.31 -6.64
N GLY A 374 2.02 -16.65 -7.43
CA GLY A 374 2.77 -15.48 -6.97
C GLY A 374 1.86 -14.32 -6.55
N MET A 375 0.82 -14.04 -7.34
CA MET A 375 -0.15 -13.02 -7.04
C MET A 375 -0.92 -13.34 -5.74
N ALA A 376 -1.38 -14.58 -5.57
CA ALA A 376 -2.08 -15.00 -4.36
C ALA A 376 -1.19 -14.86 -3.12
N GLN A 377 0.10 -15.18 -3.23
CA GLN A 377 1.06 -15.00 -2.13
C GLN A 377 1.22 -13.52 -1.75
N LEU A 378 1.37 -12.62 -2.73
CA LEU A 378 1.48 -11.18 -2.48
C LEU A 378 0.20 -10.57 -1.92
N MET A 379 -0.95 -10.97 -2.45
CA MET A 379 -2.27 -10.55 -1.96
C MET A 379 -2.51 -11.03 -0.52
N MET A 380 -2.18 -12.29 -0.22
CA MET A 380 -2.23 -12.84 1.15
C MET A 380 -1.34 -12.04 2.09
N GLY A 381 -0.07 -11.80 1.72
CA GLY A 381 0.85 -10.97 2.51
C GLY A 381 0.37 -9.53 2.70
N ALA A 382 -0.34 -8.97 1.71
CA ALA A 382 -0.97 -7.66 1.83
C ALA A 382 -2.21 -7.66 2.74
N GLY A 383 -2.71 -8.83 3.16
CA GLY A 383 -3.94 -9.00 3.95
C GLY A 383 -5.23 -8.95 3.12
N MET A 384 -5.13 -9.21 1.80
CA MET A 384 -6.24 -9.18 0.86
C MET A 384 -6.88 -10.57 0.70
N PHE A 385 -8.10 -10.60 0.17
CA PHE A 385 -8.67 -11.81 -0.42
C PHE A 385 -7.91 -12.23 -1.69
N VAL A 386 -8.06 -13.47 -2.14
CA VAL A 386 -7.46 -14.00 -3.37
C VAL A 386 -8.52 -14.56 -4.31
N CYS A 387 -8.19 -14.67 -5.60
CA CYS A 387 -9.07 -15.19 -6.65
C CYS A 387 -9.06 -16.72 -6.70
N ALA A 388 -9.65 -17.35 -5.67
CA ALA A 388 -9.75 -18.80 -5.51
C ALA A 388 -10.98 -19.16 -4.66
N ARG A 389 -11.34 -20.45 -4.62
CA ARG A 389 -12.33 -20.97 -3.65
C ARG A 389 -11.70 -21.22 -2.28
N SER A 390 -10.45 -21.64 -2.26
CA SER A 390 -9.61 -21.71 -1.06
C SER A 390 -8.15 -21.51 -1.46
N PHE A 391 -7.36 -20.92 -0.57
CA PHE A 391 -5.92 -20.79 -0.70
C PHE A 391 -5.30 -20.84 0.69
N ARG A 392 -4.25 -21.64 0.83
CA ARG A 392 -3.50 -21.84 2.06
C ARG A 392 -2.02 -21.87 1.69
N ALA A 393 -1.21 -21.04 2.34
CA ALA A 393 0.23 -21.05 2.09
C ALA A 393 1.02 -20.63 3.32
N SER A 394 2.25 -21.13 3.43
CA SER A 394 3.23 -20.59 4.38
C SER A 394 3.52 -19.14 3.99
N VAL A 395 3.56 -18.24 4.97
CA VAL A 395 3.92 -16.85 4.74
C VAL A 395 5.37 -16.79 4.27
N ALA A 396 5.56 -16.23 3.07
CA ALA A 396 6.88 -16.13 2.47
C ALA A 396 7.61 -14.89 2.99
N ALA A 397 8.92 -15.02 3.20
CA ALA A 397 9.78 -13.87 3.51
C ALA A 397 9.86 -12.87 2.35
N GLY A 398 9.73 -13.39 1.11
CA GLY A 398 9.69 -12.63 -0.12
C GLY A 398 9.23 -13.49 -1.29
N VAL A 399 8.81 -12.85 -2.38
CA VAL A 399 8.48 -13.50 -3.65
C VAL A 399 9.47 -13.02 -4.70
N LEU A 400 10.16 -13.96 -5.35
CA LEU A 400 11.12 -13.70 -6.41
C LEU A 400 10.67 -14.36 -7.71
N THR A 401 10.90 -13.69 -8.83
CA THR A 401 10.58 -14.22 -10.17
C THR A 401 11.82 -14.30 -11.04
N HIS A 402 12.00 -15.44 -11.70
CA HIS A 402 13.00 -15.64 -12.73
C HIS A 402 12.32 -16.12 -14.01
N PHE A 403 11.87 -15.17 -14.81
CA PHE A 403 11.12 -15.44 -16.04
C PHE A 403 12.04 -15.27 -17.25
N THR A 404 11.93 -16.17 -18.22
CA THR A 404 12.61 -16.02 -19.50
C THR A 404 12.22 -14.68 -20.14
N ARG A 405 13.21 -13.98 -20.69
CA ARG A 405 13.00 -12.68 -21.34
C ARG A 405 13.06 -12.91 -22.85
N GLY A 406 12.21 -12.18 -23.59
CA GLY A 406 12.26 -12.15 -25.04
C GLY A 406 13.61 -11.61 -25.55
N GLU A 407 13.82 -11.68 -26.88
CA GLU A 407 15.06 -11.20 -27.48
C GLU A 407 15.23 -9.70 -27.26
N ASP A 408 16.08 -9.33 -26.30
CA ASP A 408 16.59 -7.98 -26.21
C ASP A 408 17.62 -7.80 -27.34
N THR A 409 17.44 -6.79 -28.18
CA THR A 409 18.40 -6.48 -29.25
C THR A 409 19.60 -5.68 -28.74
N SER A 410 19.61 -5.35 -27.44
CA SER A 410 20.67 -4.59 -26.77
C SER A 410 21.67 -5.43 -25.98
N LEU A 411 21.63 -6.77 -26.12
CA LEU A 411 22.50 -7.73 -25.42
C LEU A 411 23.96 -7.27 -25.41
N ARG A 412 24.53 -7.15 -24.21
CA ARG A 412 25.95 -6.80 -24.02
C ARG A 412 26.82 -8.05 -23.83
N GLY A 413 26.20 -9.22 -23.56
CA GLY A 413 26.84 -10.52 -23.40
C GLY A 413 26.06 -11.67 -24.04
N GLY A 414 26.43 -12.91 -23.72
CA GLY A 414 25.68 -14.10 -24.16
C GLY A 414 24.38 -14.26 -23.39
N LYS A 415 23.31 -14.79 -24.03
CA LYS A 415 21.98 -14.95 -23.41
C LYS A 415 22.02 -15.73 -22.08
N LEU A 416 22.85 -16.78 -22.00
CA LEU A 416 23.05 -17.57 -20.79
C LEU A 416 23.78 -16.79 -19.69
N ASP A 417 24.79 -15.99 -20.04
CA ASP A 417 25.55 -15.18 -19.08
C ASP A 417 24.65 -14.12 -18.43
N GLU A 418 23.83 -13.43 -19.22
CA GLU A 418 22.85 -12.48 -18.69
C GLU A 418 21.77 -13.16 -17.85
N GLU A 419 21.34 -14.37 -18.23
CA GLU A 419 20.41 -15.17 -17.42
C GLU A 419 21.02 -15.55 -16.06
N LEU A 420 22.26 -16.01 -16.04
CA LEU A 420 22.97 -16.37 -14.81
C LEU A 420 23.25 -15.15 -13.93
N GLN A 421 23.55 -13.99 -14.51
CA GLN A 421 23.71 -12.74 -13.75
C GLN A 421 22.40 -12.31 -13.08
N ARG A 422 21.26 -12.42 -13.77
CA ARG A 422 19.94 -12.16 -13.16
C ARG A 422 19.66 -13.15 -12.03
N MET A 423 19.93 -14.44 -12.24
CA MET A 423 19.77 -15.45 -11.20
C MET A 423 20.65 -15.13 -9.99
N SER A 424 21.93 -14.80 -10.19
CA SER A 424 22.86 -14.41 -9.12
C SER A 424 22.31 -13.23 -8.29
N HIS A 425 21.79 -12.21 -8.95
CA HIS A 425 21.19 -11.06 -8.27
C HIS A 425 19.94 -11.45 -7.46
N LEU A 426 19.14 -12.41 -7.93
CA LEU A 426 18.01 -12.94 -7.15
C LEU A 426 18.48 -13.71 -5.92
N VAL A 427 19.54 -14.51 -6.04
CA VAL A 427 20.13 -15.26 -4.92
C VAL A 427 20.58 -14.30 -3.81
N ASP A 428 21.17 -13.15 -4.16
CA ASP A 428 21.59 -12.14 -3.19
C ASP A 428 20.44 -11.56 -2.35
N HIS A 429 19.20 -11.68 -2.83
CA HIS A 429 17.98 -11.22 -2.15
C HIS A 429 17.16 -12.35 -1.54
N ALA A 430 17.51 -13.61 -1.82
CA ALA A 430 16.77 -14.77 -1.33
C ALA A 430 17.16 -15.06 0.12
N THR A 431 16.16 -15.32 0.95
CA THR A 431 16.31 -15.81 2.32
C THR A 431 15.57 -17.13 2.49
N SER A 432 15.75 -17.80 3.64
CA SER A 432 14.84 -18.90 4.02
C SER A 432 13.39 -18.46 3.89
N ASP A 433 12.51 -19.39 3.55
CA ASP A 433 11.06 -19.15 3.36
C ASP A 433 10.72 -18.19 2.20
N THR A 434 11.66 -17.92 1.29
CA THR A 434 11.36 -17.23 0.04
C THR A 434 10.59 -18.15 -0.91
N LEU A 435 9.65 -17.58 -1.67
CA LEU A 435 8.98 -18.24 -2.78
C LEU A 435 9.65 -17.80 -4.10
N LEU A 436 10.32 -18.73 -4.78
CA LEU A 436 10.94 -18.50 -6.08
C LEU A 436 10.06 -19.07 -7.20
N LEU A 437 9.70 -18.21 -8.15
CA LEU A 437 8.87 -18.55 -9.30
C LEU A 437 9.73 -18.52 -10.57
N CYS A 438 9.98 -19.69 -11.14
CA CYS A 438 10.80 -19.85 -12.33
C CYS A 438 9.91 -20.14 -13.54
N ASN A 439 9.95 -19.30 -14.58
CA ASN A 439 9.24 -19.52 -15.83
C ASN A 439 10.22 -19.72 -16.97
N GLU A 440 10.40 -20.97 -17.40
CA GLU A 440 11.30 -21.36 -18.48
C GLU A 440 12.75 -20.91 -18.23
N SER A 441 13.18 -21.00 -16.97
CA SER A 441 14.56 -20.71 -16.56
C SER A 441 15.54 -21.73 -17.14
N PHE A 442 16.73 -21.27 -17.51
CA PHE A 442 17.84 -22.03 -18.08
C PHE A 442 17.58 -22.58 -19.50
N ALA A 443 16.58 -22.05 -20.19
CA ALA A 443 16.25 -22.42 -21.57
C ALA A 443 17.08 -21.64 -22.62
N SER A 444 18.04 -20.81 -22.21
CA SER A 444 18.83 -19.95 -23.11
C SER A 444 20.04 -20.65 -23.77
N THR A 445 20.30 -21.91 -23.42
CA THR A 445 21.38 -22.75 -23.99
C THR A 445 20.85 -24.12 -24.43
N ASN A 446 21.74 -25.04 -24.82
CA ASN A 446 21.38 -26.42 -25.14
C ASN A 446 20.72 -27.12 -23.95
N GLU A 447 19.74 -28.00 -24.22
CA GLU A 447 18.89 -28.63 -23.20
C GLU A 447 19.69 -29.34 -22.11
N ARG A 448 20.78 -30.03 -22.48
CA ARG A 448 21.63 -30.75 -21.54
C ARG A 448 22.36 -29.83 -20.57
N GLU A 449 23.01 -28.78 -21.09
CA GLU A 449 23.72 -27.80 -20.27
C GLU A 449 22.75 -27.00 -19.39
N GLY A 450 21.62 -26.57 -19.95
CA GLY A 450 20.57 -25.87 -19.21
C GLY A 450 20.01 -26.75 -18.08
N SER A 451 19.82 -28.05 -18.34
CA SER A 451 19.33 -29.00 -17.34
C SER A 451 20.34 -29.26 -16.22
N GLU A 452 21.63 -29.36 -16.51
CA GLU A 452 22.65 -29.54 -15.46
C GLU A 452 22.81 -28.30 -14.58
N ILE A 453 22.85 -27.11 -15.20
CA ILE A 453 22.90 -25.84 -14.47
C ILE A 453 21.65 -25.69 -13.60
N GLY A 454 20.47 -25.86 -14.20
CA GLY A 454 19.19 -25.75 -13.50
C GLY A 454 19.10 -26.72 -12.33
N ARG A 455 19.52 -27.98 -12.51
CA ARG A 455 19.52 -28.98 -11.43
C ARG A 455 20.32 -28.50 -10.23
N HIS A 456 21.55 -28.03 -10.43
CA HIS A 456 22.39 -27.55 -9.33
C HIS A 456 21.82 -26.31 -8.65
N VAL A 457 21.36 -25.32 -9.44
CA VAL A 457 20.82 -24.07 -8.88
C VAL A 457 19.56 -24.36 -8.09
N ILE A 458 18.60 -25.11 -8.65
CA ILE A 458 17.35 -25.44 -7.96
C ILE A 458 17.61 -26.25 -6.69
N SER A 459 18.51 -27.25 -6.73
CA SER A 459 18.85 -28.03 -5.54
C SER A 459 19.42 -27.14 -4.43
N ALA A 460 20.31 -26.21 -4.77
CA ALA A 460 20.88 -25.27 -3.79
C ALA A 460 19.83 -24.31 -3.19
N MET A 461 18.82 -23.92 -3.96
CA MET A 461 17.69 -23.13 -3.43
C MET A 461 16.88 -23.97 -2.42
N LEU A 462 16.57 -25.22 -2.77
CA LEU A 462 15.83 -26.13 -1.90
C LEU A 462 16.59 -26.42 -0.60
N ASP A 463 17.91 -26.64 -0.68
CA ASP A 463 18.81 -26.81 0.47
C ASP A 463 18.84 -25.58 1.40
N SER A 464 18.40 -24.42 0.90
CA SER A 464 18.33 -23.15 1.65
C SER A 464 16.91 -22.84 2.17
N ASP A 465 16.03 -23.84 2.23
CA ASP A 465 14.63 -23.72 2.65
C ASP A 465 13.79 -22.76 1.77
N ILE A 466 14.20 -22.56 0.51
CA ILE A 466 13.44 -21.77 -0.47
C ILE A 466 12.41 -22.69 -1.13
N THR A 467 11.17 -22.22 -1.22
CA THR A 467 10.12 -22.93 -1.95
C THR A 467 10.18 -22.54 -3.42
N VAL A 468 10.26 -23.51 -4.32
CA VAL A 468 10.42 -23.26 -5.76
C VAL A 468 9.23 -23.78 -6.55
N VAL A 469 8.64 -22.92 -7.39
CA VAL A 469 7.67 -23.31 -8.42
C VAL A 469 8.30 -23.10 -9.78
N LEU A 470 8.53 -24.19 -10.51
CA LEU A 470 9.25 -24.23 -11.78
C LEU A 470 8.32 -24.62 -12.93
N VAL A 471 8.09 -23.72 -13.86
CA VAL A 471 7.56 -24.04 -15.19
C VAL A 471 8.75 -24.30 -16.11
N THR A 472 8.79 -25.49 -16.73
CA THR A 472 9.87 -25.84 -17.66
C THR A 472 9.40 -26.76 -18.78
N HIS A 473 10.07 -26.67 -19.93
CA HIS A 473 9.99 -27.63 -21.03
C HIS A 473 11.21 -28.55 -21.09
N LEU A 474 12.25 -28.30 -20.28
CA LEU A 474 13.45 -29.12 -20.22
C LEU A 474 13.11 -30.46 -19.55
N TYR A 475 12.94 -31.51 -20.34
CA TYR A 475 12.51 -32.81 -19.84
C TYR A 475 13.59 -33.45 -18.96
N GLU A 476 14.86 -33.34 -19.36
CA GLU A 476 15.99 -33.83 -18.58
C GLU A 476 16.05 -33.18 -17.18
N LEU A 477 15.87 -31.86 -17.08
CA LEU A 477 15.80 -31.15 -15.80
C LEU A 477 14.67 -31.69 -14.91
N ALA A 478 13.47 -31.82 -15.47
CA ALA A 478 12.31 -32.29 -14.72
C ALA A 478 12.49 -33.73 -14.21
N GLU A 479 13.09 -34.61 -15.01
CA GLU A 479 13.41 -35.98 -14.60
C GLU A 479 14.51 -36.03 -13.54
N HIS A 480 15.55 -35.21 -13.63
CA HIS A 480 16.57 -35.13 -12.58
C HIS A 480 15.98 -34.68 -11.23
N LEU A 481 15.14 -33.64 -11.24
CA LEU A 481 14.46 -33.14 -10.05
C LEU A 481 13.44 -34.15 -9.49
N ARG A 482 12.87 -35.01 -10.34
CA ARG A 482 11.98 -36.11 -9.92
C ARG A 482 12.75 -37.25 -9.26
N ALA A 483 13.96 -37.53 -9.75
CA ALA A 483 14.82 -38.58 -9.23
C ALA A 483 15.41 -38.20 -7.87
N ASP A 484 15.52 -36.90 -7.58
CA ASP A 484 15.93 -36.39 -6.28
C ASP A 484 14.88 -36.73 -5.20
N GLN A 485 15.32 -37.39 -4.13
CA GLN A 485 14.51 -37.75 -2.97
C GLN A 485 14.84 -36.93 -1.72
N HIS A 486 15.81 -36.01 -1.81
CA HIS A 486 16.19 -35.14 -0.70
C HIS A 486 15.08 -34.17 -0.32
N HIS A 487 14.34 -33.68 -1.31
CA HIS A 487 13.23 -32.74 -1.12
C HIS A 487 11.92 -33.33 -1.65
N ARG A 488 10.83 -33.08 -0.91
CA ARG A 488 9.49 -33.47 -1.38
C ARG A 488 9.09 -32.57 -2.53
N SER A 489 8.71 -33.16 -3.66
CA SER A 489 8.36 -32.47 -4.89
C SER A 489 6.97 -32.85 -5.40
N ARG A 490 6.32 -31.94 -6.12
CA ARG A 490 5.02 -32.14 -6.77
C ARG A 490 5.11 -31.84 -8.25
N PHE A 491 4.56 -32.73 -9.07
CA PHE A 491 4.58 -32.59 -10.53
C PHE A 491 3.17 -32.39 -11.08
N LEU A 492 3.02 -31.35 -11.89
CA LEU A 492 1.81 -30.99 -12.61
C LEU A 492 2.08 -30.99 -14.11
N ARG A 493 1.04 -31.29 -14.88
CA ARG A 493 1.06 -31.19 -16.34
C ARG A 493 -0.24 -30.59 -16.87
N THR A 494 -0.17 -30.01 -18.05
CA THR A 494 -1.36 -29.56 -18.79
C THR A 494 -2.27 -30.75 -19.11
N GLU A 495 -3.55 -30.65 -18.76
CA GLU A 495 -4.57 -31.63 -19.14
C GLU A 495 -4.82 -31.55 -20.66
N PRO A 496 -4.60 -32.63 -21.42
CA PRO A 496 -4.91 -32.63 -22.84
C PRO A 496 -6.44 -32.61 -23.04
N HIS A 497 -6.94 -31.72 -23.89
CA HIS A 497 -8.34 -31.76 -24.32
C HIS A 497 -8.50 -32.85 -25.41
N PRO A 498 -9.62 -33.62 -25.43
CA PRO A 498 -9.87 -34.65 -26.44
C PRO A 498 -9.78 -34.14 -27.89
N ASP A 499 -10.17 -32.88 -28.10
CA ASP A 499 -10.19 -32.23 -29.43
C ASP A 499 -8.87 -31.52 -29.79
N GLY A 500 -7.84 -31.64 -28.95
CA GLY A 500 -6.52 -31.03 -29.19
C GLY A 500 -6.40 -29.54 -28.83
N THR A 501 -7.48 -28.91 -28.35
CA THR A 501 -7.46 -27.53 -27.84
C THR A 501 -6.83 -27.46 -26.43
N PRO A 502 -6.31 -26.30 -25.98
CA PRO A 502 -5.83 -26.16 -24.62
C PRO A 502 -7.01 -26.16 -23.62
N SER A 503 -6.99 -27.06 -22.63
CA SER A 503 -7.96 -27.07 -21.52
C SER A 503 -7.69 -25.96 -20.48
N PHE A 504 -6.46 -25.45 -20.46
CA PHE A 504 -5.91 -24.55 -19.44
C PHE A 504 -5.95 -25.09 -18.00
N ARG A 505 -6.21 -26.39 -17.84
CA ARG A 505 -6.21 -27.09 -16.55
C ARG A 505 -4.89 -27.82 -16.34
N MET A 506 -4.42 -27.82 -15.10
CA MET A 506 -3.27 -28.55 -14.62
C MET A 506 -3.73 -29.76 -13.82
N VAL A 507 -3.16 -30.92 -14.12
CA VAL A 507 -3.45 -32.17 -13.41
C VAL A 507 -2.16 -32.75 -12.84
N PRO A 508 -2.22 -33.46 -11.71
CA PRO A 508 -1.08 -34.22 -11.21
C PRO A 508 -0.57 -35.18 -12.28
N GLY A 509 0.73 -35.14 -12.54
CA GLY A 509 1.33 -35.98 -13.57
C GLY A 509 2.82 -35.80 -13.67
N LEU A 510 3.51 -36.89 -13.96
CA LEU A 510 4.95 -36.89 -14.21
C LEU A 510 5.27 -36.18 -15.53
N PRO A 511 6.52 -35.69 -15.69
CA PRO A 511 7.01 -35.18 -16.96
C PRO A 511 6.80 -36.21 -18.06
N GLN A 512 6.46 -35.75 -19.26
CA GLN A 512 6.39 -36.60 -20.45
C GLN A 512 7.27 -35.98 -21.55
N PRO A 513 7.92 -36.81 -22.39
CA PRO A 513 8.58 -36.33 -23.59
C PRO A 513 7.60 -35.52 -24.44
N ASP A 514 8.10 -34.45 -25.06
CA ASP A 514 7.26 -33.39 -25.61
C ASP A 514 6.15 -33.90 -26.55
N HIS A 515 4.91 -33.81 -26.10
CA HIS A 515 3.74 -34.22 -26.88
C HIS A 515 3.49 -33.29 -28.07
N GLN A 516 4.08 -32.09 -28.07
CA GLN A 516 3.94 -31.11 -29.16
C GLN A 516 4.62 -31.55 -30.45
N GLU A 517 5.81 -32.15 -30.39
CA GLU A 517 6.41 -32.75 -31.58
C GLU A 517 5.52 -33.87 -32.10
N ALA A 518 5.08 -34.78 -31.23
CA ALA A 518 4.20 -35.89 -31.63
C ALA A 518 2.85 -35.42 -32.22
N LEU A 519 2.26 -34.34 -31.71
CA LEU A 519 1.03 -33.73 -32.23
C LEU A 519 1.28 -32.96 -33.53
N ALA A 520 2.39 -32.22 -33.65
CA ALA A 520 2.78 -31.55 -34.89
C ALA A 520 3.07 -32.57 -36.01
N TRP A 521 3.77 -33.66 -35.68
CA TRP A 521 3.98 -34.78 -36.59
C TRP A 521 2.66 -35.45 -36.99
N ARG A 522 1.72 -35.67 -36.05
CA ARG A 522 0.39 -36.21 -36.39
C ARG A 522 -0.42 -35.26 -37.29
N GLY A 523 -0.35 -33.95 -37.06
CA GLY A 523 -0.97 -32.95 -37.92
C GLY A 523 -0.42 -33.00 -39.35
N ILE A 524 0.91 -32.99 -39.49
CA ILE A 524 1.60 -33.09 -40.78
C ILE A 524 1.25 -34.42 -41.48
N LEU A 525 1.31 -35.55 -40.77
CA LEU A 525 1.04 -36.88 -41.32
C LEU A 525 -0.44 -37.09 -41.65
N SER A 526 -1.37 -36.41 -40.98
CA SER A 526 -2.82 -36.50 -41.25
C SER A 526 -3.27 -35.71 -42.49
N THR A 527 -2.49 -34.71 -42.92
CA THR A 527 -2.76 -33.95 -44.16
C THR A 527 -2.31 -34.64 -45.44
N GLY A 528 -1.64 -35.80 -45.33
CA GLY A 528 -1.21 -36.62 -46.46
C GLY A 528 -2.22 -37.69 -46.87
N SER A 529 -3.45 -37.31 -47.22
CA SER A 529 -4.28 -38.20 -48.07
C SER A 529 -3.86 -38.00 -49.52
N PRO A 530 -3.47 -39.04 -50.27
CA PRO A 530 -3.10 -38.88 -51.67
C PRO A 530 -4.33 -38.42 -52.47
N PRO A 531 -4.19 -37.51 -53.44
CA PRO A 531 -5.29 -37.13 -54.30
C PRO A 531 -5.77 -38.36 -55.08
N SER A 532 -7.06 -38.69 -54.93
CA SER A 532 -7.78 -39.72 -55.69
C SER A 532 -8.11 -39.26 -57.09
#